data_AF-A0AAN5C7E8-F1
#
_entry.id   AF-A0AAN5C7E8-F1
#
_cell.length_a   1.000
_cell.length_b   1.000
_cell.length_c   1.000
_cell.angle_alpha   90.00
_cell.angle_beta   90.00
_cell.angle_gamma   90.00
#
_symmetry.space_group_name_H-M   'P 1'
#
loop_
_entity.id
_entity.type
_entity.pdbx_description
1 polymer ?
#
loop_
_entity_poly.entity_id
_entity_poly.type
_entity_poly.pdbx_seq_one_letter_code
_entity_poly.pdbx_strand_id
1 'polypeptide(L)'
;KSFHSSDKMDIPKAPGLGLLLERLHYDDYYDKLDAKKAGFLPLADWGEEVETSIEKLKMEQIVSEIMQTEIATQSMMAWLVNLKYHDFLVATSEGTEAVSFMRAAAKTVYNAERAAAVERNMEVGRESEEEEGPEVEAVAAPEEQKAVRSR
;
A
#
# COMPACT_ATOMS: atom_id res chain seq x y z
N LYS A 1 14.15 -30.25 6.36
CA LYS A 1 12.94 -29.43 6.12
C LYS A 1 12.95 -29.09 4.64
N SER A 2 12.06 -29.70 3.87
CA SER A 2 11.96 -29.51 2.42
C SER A 2 11.39 -28.12 2.14
N PHE A 3 12.02 -27.33 1.27
CA PHE A 3 11.56 -26.00 0.84
C PHE A 3 10.23 -26.01 0.04
N HIS A 4 9.50 -27.13 0.01
CA HIS A 4 8.32 -27.32 -0.84
C HIS A 4 6.99 -27.04 -0.13
N SER A 5 7.01 -26.49 1.09
CA SER A 5 5.80 -26.23 1.90
C SER A 5 5.49 -24.74 2.08
N SER A 6 5.91 -23.91 1.13
CA SER A 6 5.39 -22.55 0.99
C SER A 6 4.42 -22.58 -0.17
N ASP A 7 3.15 -22.25 0.07
CA ASP A 7 2.12 -22.22 -0.96
C ASP A 7 2.61 -21.41 -2.17
N LYS A 8 2.60 -22.03 -3.35
CA LYS A 8 3.04 -21.40 -4.59
C LYS A 8 1.97 -20.41 -5.02
N MET A 9 2.24 -19.13 -4.81
CA MET A 9 1.39 -18.06 -5.33
C MET A 9 1.67 -17.85 -6.82
N ASP A 10 0.61 -17.80 -7.62
CA ASP A 10 0.70 -17.42 -9.03
C ASP A 10 0.85 -15.90 -9.14
N ILE A 11 2.01 -15.44 -9.63
CA ILE A 11 2.32 -14.02 -9.77
C ILE A 11 2.33 -13.67 -11.27
N PRO A 12 1.36 -12.87 -11.76
CA PRO A 12 1.32 -12.48 -13.16
C PRO A 12 2.52 -11.60 -13.51
N LYS A 13 3.16 -11.89 -14.64
CA LYS A 13 4.33 -11.15 -15.13
C LYS A 13 3.88 -10.08 -16.11
N ALA A 14 4.18 -8.83 -15.80
CA ALA A 14 3.90 -7.69 -16.67
C ALA A 14 4.68 -7.76 -17.99
N PRO A 15 4.17 -7.12 -19.06
CA PRO A 15 4.89 -6.98 -20.32
C PRO A 15 6.12 -6.08 -20.16
N GLY A 16 7.19 -6.38 -20.90
CA GLY A 16 8.48 -5.68 -20.79
C GLY A 16 8.55 -4.33 -21.52
N LEU A 17 7.51 -3.93 -22.26
CA LEU A 17 7.54 -2.71 -23.09
C LEU A 17 7.83 -1.44 -22.28
N GLY A 18 7.27 -1.34 -21.07
CA GLY A 18 7.49 -0.20 -20.17
C GLY A 18 8.73 -0.32 -19.27
N LEU A 19 9.51 -1.41 -19.38
CA LEU A 19 10.65 -1.63 -18.51
C LEU A 19 11.88 -0.90 -19.05
N LEU A 20 12.37 0.06 -18.28
CA LEU A 20 13.56 0.85 -18.59
C LEU A 20 14.58 0.75 -17.45
N LEU A 21 15.83 0.48 -17.80
CA LEU A 21 16.95 0.57 -16.87
C LEU A 21 17.44 2.01 -16.82
N GLU A 22 17.23 2.68 -15.68
CA GLU A 22 17.52 4.11 -15.56
C GLU A 22 18.95 4.40 -15.10
N ARG A 23 19.43 3.74 -14.03
CA ARG A 23 20.76 4.02 -13.46
C ARG A 23 21.47 2.74 -13.07
N LEU A 24 22.78 2.73 -13.28
CA LEU A 24 23.70 1.73 -12.74
C LEU A 24 24.38 2.30 -11.50
N HIS A 25 24.25 1.61 -10.38
CA HIS A 25 24.86 2.01 -9.11
C HIS A 25 26.17 1.27 -8.90
N TYR A 26 27.29 2.01 -8.91
CA TYR A 26 28.64 1.48 -8.69
C TYR A 26 29.22 1.83 -7.31
N ASP A 27 28.45 2.59 -6.53
CA ASP A 27 28.83 3.28 -5.30
C ASP A 27 29.42 2.33 -4.24
N ASP A 28 28.85 1.13 -4.09
CA ASP A 28 29.20 0.21 -3.00
C ASP A 28 30.42 -0.66 -3.30
N TYR A 29 30.61 -1.05 -4.55
CA TYR A 29 31.65 -2.00 -4.93
C TYR A 29 32.88 -1.29 -5.50
N TYR A 30 32.71 -0.48 -6.55
CA TYR A 30 33.85 0.15 -7.23
C TYR A 30 34.36 1.35 -6.43
N ASP A 31 33.49 2.28 -6.06
CA ASP A 31 33.93 3.55 -5.49
C ASP A 31 34.52 3.39 -4.09
N LYS A 32 34.01 2.45 -3.27
CA LYS A 32 34.60 2.14 -1.95
C LYS A 32 35.95 1.42 -2.04
N LEU A 33 36.19 0.63 -3.09
CA LEU A 33 37.45 -0.08 -3.32
C LEU A 33 38.51 0.85 -3.92
N ASP A 34 38.12 1.68 -4.88
CA ASP A 34 39.02 2.58 -5.60
C ASP A 34 39.28 3.90 -4.87
N ALA A 35 38.44 4.35 -3.94
CA ALA A 35 38.75 5.47 -3.05
C ALA A 35 40.05 5.27 -2.23
N LYS A 36 40.53 4.03 -2.10
CA LYS A 36 41.81 3.68 -1.45
C LYS A 36 43.00 3.70 -2.41
N LYS A 37 42.78 3.71 -3.73
CA LYS A 37 43.79 3.84 -4.77
C LYS A 37 43.76 5.25 -5.33
N ALA A 38 44.77 6.05 -5.00
CA ALA A 38 44.90 7.41 -5.53
C ALA A 38 44.87 7.40 -7.08
N GLY A 39 43.92 8.14 -7.68
CA GLY A 39 43.90 8.44 -9.12
C GLY A 39 42.67 8.00 -9.92
N PHE A 40 41.70 7.28 -9.33
CA PHE A 40 40.46 6.92 -10.04
C PHE A 40 39.33 7.90 -9.72
N LEU A 41 38.62 8.34 -10.76
CA LEU A 41 37.37 9.10 -10.63
C LEU A 41 36.23 8.15 -10.23
N PRO A 42 35.30 8.56 -9.35
CA PRO A 42 34.14 7.74 -8.99
C PRO A 42 33.31 7.41 -10.23
N LEU A 43 32.92 6.14 -10.40
CA LEU A 43 32.04 5.70 -11.48
C LEU A 43 30.55 5.92 -11.17
N ALA A 44 30.23 6.37 -9.95
CA ALA A 44 28.88 6.72 -9.54
C ALA A 44 28.33 7.98 -10.20
N ASP A 45 29.19 8.91 -10.66
CA ASP A 45 28.77 10.21 -11.18
C ASP A 45 29.24 10.41 -12.63
N TRP A 46 28.28 10.59 -13.53
CA TRP A 46 28.52 10.83 -14.95
C TRP A 46 28.57 12.32 -15.30
N GLY A 47 28.32 13.20 -14.34
CA GLY A 47 28.29 14.65 -14.53
C GLY A 47 26.99 15.17 -15.16
N GLU A 48 26.71 16.46 -14.93
CA GLU A 48 25.44 17.10 -15.29
C GLU A 48 25.14 17.09 -16.80
N GLU A 49 26.15 17.26 -17.65
CA GLU A 49 25.97 17.27 -19.11
C GLU A 49 25.48 15.91 -19.64
N VAL A 50 26.07 14.82 -19.13
CA VAL A 50 25.72 13.46 -19.54
C VAL A 50 24.36 13.08 -18.99
N GLU A 51 24.07 13.39 -17.73
CA GLU A 51 22.76 13.15 -17.12
C GLU A 51 21.65 13.90 -17.88
N THR A 52 21.87 15.18 -18.24
CA THR A 52 20.92 15.95 -19.06
C THR A 52 20.71 15.31 -20.44
N SER A 53 21.77 14.78 -21.05
CA SER A 53 21.68 14.10 -22.34
C SER A 53 20.93 12.77 -22.25
N ILE A 54 21.12 12.02 -21.15
CA ILE A 54 20.39 10.79 -20.85
C ILE A 54 18.90 11.09 -20.64
N GLU A 55 18.56 12.13 -19.88
CA GLU A 55 17.17 12.55 -19.68
C GLU A 55 16.50 12.94 -20.99
N LYS A 56 17.21 13.71 -21.83
CA LYS A 56 16.73 14.08 -23.16
C LYS A 56 16.47 12.85 -24.02
N LEU A 57 17.42 11.92 -24.08
CA LEU A 57 17.28 10.67 -24.84
C LEU A 57 16.11 9.82 -24.33
N LYS A 58 15.97 9.70 -23.00
CA LYS A 58 14.88 8.98 -22.33
C LYS A 58 13.53 9.50 -22.80
N MET A 59 13.34 10.82 -22.79
CA MET A 59 12.04 11.42 -23.14
C MET A 59 11.80 11.42 -24.65
N GLU A 60 12.80 11.84 -25.44
CA GLU A 60 12.62 12.06 -26.88
C GLU A 60 12.53 10.76 -27.68
N GLN A 61 13.24 9.71 -27.26
CA GLN A 61 13.32 8.46 -28.02
C GLN A 61 12.62 7.33 -27.28
N ILE A 62 13.05 7.01 -26.06
CA ILE A 62 12.59 5.82 -25.35
C ILE A 62 11.10 5.92 -24.99
N VAL A 63 10.72 6.94 -24.24
CA VAL A 63 9.31 7.13 -23.82
C VAL A 63 8.40 7.35 -25.02
N SER A 64 8.86 8.11 -26.02
CA SER A 64 8.13 8.32 -27.26
C SER A 64 7.83 7.00 -28.00
N GLU A 65 8.83 6.13 -28.16
CA GLU A 65 8.66 4.83 -28.83
C GLU A 65 7.78 3.87 -28.02
N ILE A 66 7.94 3.84 -26.69
CA ILE A 66 7.07 3.07 -25.79
C ILE A 66 5.61 3.50 -25.97
N MET A 67 5.34 4.82 -25.95
CA MET A 67 3.99 5.35 -26.10
C MET A 67 3.40 5.02 -27.47
N GLN A 68 4.15 5.22 -28.56
CA GLN A 68 3.70 4.89 -29.91
C GLN A 68 3.39 3.41 -30.06
N THR A 69 4.25 2.55 -29.52
CA THR A 69 4.08 1.09 -29.55
C THR A 69 2.88 0.67 -28.71
N GLU A 70 2.67 1.27 -27.54
CA GLU A 70 1.52 0.95 -26.69
C GLU A 70 0.20 1.39 -27.33
N ILE A 71 0.17 2.55 -28.00
CA ILE A 71 -1.02 2.98 -28.74
C ILE A 71 -1.32 2.01 -29.90
N ALA A 72 -0.30 1.56 -30.63
CA ALA A 72 -0.46 0.68 -31.78
C ALA A 72 -0.83 -0.76 -31.40
N THR A 73 -0.22 -1.30 -30.35
CA THR A 73 -0.32 -2.72 -29.98
C THR A 73 -1.22 -3.00 -28.79
N GLN A 74 -1.47 -1.99 -27.94
CA GLN A 74 -2.26 -2.10 -26.71
C GLN A 74 -1.76 -3.24 -25.80
N SER A 75 -0.45 -3.39 -25.69
CA SER A 75 0.20 -4.53 -25.03
C SER A 75 -0.19 -4.64 -23.54
N MET A 76 -0.32 -3.50 -22.85
CA MET A 76 -0.74 -3.46 -21.46
C MET A 76 -2.22 -3.86 -21.31
N MET A 77 -3.09 -3.39 -22.21
CA MET A 77 -4.50 -3.75 -22.18
C MET A 77 -4.72 -5.25 -22.42
N ALA A 78 -4.01 -5.82 -23.39
CA ALA A 78 -4.04 -7.25 -23.64
C ALA A 78 -3.59 -8.06 -22.40
N TRP A 79 -2.56 -7.58 -21.70
CA TRP A 79 -2.11 -8.18 -20.45
C TRP A 79 -3.13 -8.06 -19.32
N LEU A 80 -3.75 -6.89 -19.12
CA LEU A 80 -4.78 -6.67 -18.10
C LEU A 80 -5.98 -7.61 -18.27
N VAL A 81 -6.38 -7.90 -19.50
CA VAL A 81 -7.46 -8.87 -19.79
C VAL A 81 -7.11 -10.28 -19.32
N ASN A 82 -5.83 -10.63 -19.28
CA ASN A 82 -5.36 -11.96 -18.86
C ASN A 82 -5.29 -12.12 -17.33
N LEU A 83 -5.33 -11.02 -16.55
CA LEU A 83 -5.30 -11.08 -15.09
C LEU A 83 -6.44 -11.92 -14.48
N LYS A 84 -7.56 -12.04 -15.18
CA LYS A 84 -8.70 -12.86 -14.74
C LYS A 84 -8.41 -14.37 -14.70
N TYR A 85 -7.39 -14.84 -15.41
CA TYR A 85 -6.99 -16.24 -15.44
C TYR A 85 -6.00 -16.59 -14.31
N HIS A 86 -5.55 -15.59 -13.54
CA HIS A 86 -4.67 -15.78 -12.41
C HIS A 86 -5.48 -15.92 -11.12
N ASP A 87 -5.08 -16.89 -10.30
CA ASP A 87 -5.68 -17.16 -9.00
C ASP A 87 -4.97 -16.35 -7.91
N PHE A 88 -5.71 -15.50 -7.22
CA PHE A 88 -5.18 -14.71 -6.10
C PHE A 88 -5.54 -15.40 -4.79
N LEU A 89 -4.55 -15.61 -3.93
CA LEU A 89 -4.78 -16.13 -2.59
C LEU A 89 -5.37 -15.02 -1.72
N VAL A 90 -6.55 -15.26 -1.17
CA VAL A 90 -7.17 -14.38 -0.18
C VAL A 90 -7.14 -15.06 1.18
N ALA A 91 -6.56 -14.36 2.15
CA ALA A 91 -6.62 -14.75 3.54
C ALA A 91 -8.08 -14.66 4.04
N THR A 92 -8.56 -15.77 4.58
CA THR A 92 -9.89 -15.95 5.16
C THR A 92 -9.72 -16.51 6.57
N SER A 93 -10.75 -16.39 7.43
CA SER A 93 -10.70 -16.86 8.81
C SER A 93 -10.40 -18.36 8.96
N GLU A 94 -10.62 -19.14 7.90
CA GLU A 94 -10.43 -20.59 7.85
C GLU A 94 -9.14 -21.01 7.11
N GLY A 95 -8.36 -20.06 6.57
CA GLY A 95 -7.14 -20.34 5.80
C GLY A 95 -6.97 -19.43 4.57
N THR A 96 -6.06 -19.81 3.66
CA THR A 96 -5.87 -19.14 2.37
C THR A 96 -6.70 -19.82 1.29
N GLU A 97 -7.63 -19.10 0.68
CA GLU A 97 -8.42 -19.61 -0.44
C GLU A 97 -7.98 -18.94 -1.74
N ALA A 98 -7.80 -19.74 -2.80
CA ALA A 98 -7.66 -19.22 -4.15
C ALA A 98 -9.02 -18.69 -4.62
N VAL A 99 -9.10 -17.39 -4.85
CA VAL A 99 -10.30 -16.75 -5.38
C VAL A 99 -9.95 -15.98 -6.64
N SER A 100 -10.92 -15.96 -7.57
CA SER A 100 -10.77 -15.20 -8.80
C SER A 100 -10.55 -13.71 -8.50
N PHE A 101 -9.81 -13.04 -9.40
CA PHE A 101 -9.53 -11.61 -9.33
C PHE A 101 -10.75 -10.75 -8.95
N MET A 102 -11.89 -10.99 -9.59
CA MET A 102 -13.14 -10.25 -9.35
C MET A 102 -13.65 -10.42 -7.91
N ARG A 103 -13.52 -11.62 -7.34
CA ARG A 103 -13.97 -11.91 -5.97
C ARG A 103 -13.02 -11.31 -4.94
N ALA A 104 -11.72 -11.32 -5.19
CA ALA A 104 -10.73 -10.64 -4.36
C ALA A 104 -10.97 -9.12 -4.34
N ALA A 105 -11.13 -8.51 -5.52
CA ALA A 105 -11.42 -7.09 -5.67
C ALA A 105 -12.74 -6.66 -5.01
N ALA A 106 -13.80 -7.47 -5.15
CA ALA A 106 -15.07 -7.19 -4.48
C ALA A 106 -14.95 -7.26 -2.94
N LYS A 107 -14.18 -8.22 -2.41
CA LYS A 107 -13.96 -8.36 -0.96
C LYS A 107 -13.16 -7.19 -0.40
N THR A 108 -12.13 -6.70 -1.10
CA THR A 108 -11.35 -5.54 -0.64
C THR A 108 -12.18 -4.28 -0.63
N VAL A 109 -13.00 -4.04 -1.66
CA VAL A 109 -13.94 -2.90 -1.71
C VAL A 109 -14.95 -2.98 -0.56
N TYR A 110 -15.59 -4.12 -0.36
CA TYR A 110 -16.54 -4.33 0.74
C TYR A 110 -15.90 -4.08 2.12
N ASN A 111 -14.67 -4.56 2.33
CA ASN A 111 -13.96 -4.37 3.59
C ASN A 111 -13.57 -2.91 3.80
N ALA A 112 -13.12 -2.21 2.75
CA ALA A 112 -12.78 -0.80 2.81
C ALA A 112 -14.01 0.07 3.12
N GLU A 113 -15.15 -0.21 2.48
CA GLU A 113 -16.42 0.47 2.76
C GLU A 113 -16.88 0.26 4.21
N ARG A 114 -16.74 -0.96 4.74
CA ARG A 114 -17.03 -1.26 6.14
C ARG A 114 -16.10 -0.54 7.11
N ALA A 115 -14.80 -0.51 6.84
CA ALA A 115 -13.84 0.20 7.68
C ALA A 115 -14.17 1.70 7.73
N ALA A 116 -14.43 2.31 6.57
CA ALA A 116 -14.84 3.72 6.49
C ALA A 116 -16.21 4.00 7.14
N ALA A 117 -17.12 3.03 7.17
CA ALA A 117 -18.38 3.15 7.92
C ALA A 117 -18.19 3.04 9.44
N VAL A 118 -17.28 2.18 9.90
CA VAL A 118 -16.94 2.05 11.32
C VAL A 118 -16.25 3.31 11.84
N GLU A 119 -15.30 3.88 11.09
CA GLU A 119 -14.66 5.15 11.44
C GLU A 119 -15.67 6.29 11.56
N ARG A 120 -16.56 6.44 10.56
CA ARG A 120 -17.65 7.44 10.62
C ARG A 120 -18.56 7.25 11.83
N ASN A 121 -18.91 6.02 12.16
CA ASN A 121 -19.76 5.74 13.32
C ASN A 121 -19.04 5.96 14.65
N MET A 122 -17.72 5.74 14.73
CA MET A 122 -16.92 6.07 15.92
C MET A 122 -16.78 7.58 16.10
N GLU A 123 -16.64 8.34 15.02
CA GLU A 123 -16.53 9.80 15.07
C GLU A 123 -17.86 10.45 15.53
N VAL A 124 -18.99 9.96 15.01
CA VAL A 124 -20.33 10.36 15.47
C VAL A 124 -20.59 9.96 16.93
N GLY A 125 -20.10 8.80 17.36
CA GLY A 125 -20.20 8.36 18.76
C GLY A 125 -19.42 9.26 19.72
N ARG A 126 -18.21 9.68 19.33
CA ARG A 126 -17.37 10.60 20.11
C ARG A 126 -17.98 12.01 20.20
N GLU A 127 -18.62 12.49 19.14
CA GLU A 127 -19.33 13.77 19.14
C GLU A 127 -20.60 13.74 20.03
N SER A 128 -21.28 12.60 20.13
CA SER A 128 -22.45 12.46 21.01
C SER A 128 -22.13 12.36 22.51
N GLU A 129 -20.88 12.04 22.88
CA GLU A 129 -20.45 11.96 24.29
C GLU A 129 -19.97 13.32 24.85
N GLU A 130 -19.73 14.33 24.00
CA GLU A 130 -19.26 15.66 24.41
C GLU A 130 -20.41 16.68 24.68
N GLU A 131 -21.68 16.33 24.39
CA GLU A 131 -22.85 17.24 24.47
C GLU A 131 -23.86 16.93 25.60
N GLU A 132 -23.54 16.09 26.61
CA GLU A 132 -24.35 16.00 27.85
C GLU A 132 -23.52 16.37 29.10
N GLY A 133 -23.45 17.67 29.40
CA GLY A 133 -23.02 18.19 30.70
C GLY A 133 -24.22 18.34 31.66
N PRO A 134 -24.14 17.93 32.95
CA PRO A 134 -25.30 17.96 33.83
C PRO A 134 -25.48 19.35 34.48
N GLU A 135 -26.67 19.93 34.31
CA GLU A 135 -27.17 21.06 35.11
C GLU A 135 -27.65 20.53 36.48
N VAL A 136 -26.96 20.88 37.55
CA VAL A 136 -27.28 20.50 38.94
C VAL A 136 -28.05 21.62 39.64
N GLU A 137 -29.35 21.45 39.82
CA GLU A 137 -30.16 22.25 40.75
C GLU A 137 -30.35 21.47 42.07
N ALA A 138 -29.78 22.00 43.16
CA ALA A 138 -29.80 21.40 44.48
C ALA A 138 -30.94 22.00 45.34
N VAL A 139 -31.82 21.17 45.92
CA VAL A 139 -32.60 21.55 47.11
C VAL A 139 -32.75 20.38 48.08
N ALA A 140 -32.58 20.73 49.35
CA ALA A 140 -32.30 19.90 50.52
C ALA A 140 -33.48 19.08 51.08
N ALA A 141 -33.14 18.00 51.77
CA ALA A 141 -33.98 17.26 52.72
C ALA A 141 -34.08 17.97 54.08
N PRO A 142 -35.02 17.56 54.96
CA PRO A 142 -34.57 17.28 56.32
C PRO A 142 -35.25 16.08 57.04
N GLU A 143 -34.38 15.43 57.82
CA GLU A 143 -34.47 14.89 59.20
C GLU A 143 -35.38 13.73 59.68
N GLU A 144 -34.66 12.88 60.46
CA GLU A 144 -34.97 11.69 61.27
C GLU A 144 -36.12 11.83 62.26
N GLN A 145 -36.72 10.69 62.69
CA GLN A 145 -36.76 10.30 64.11
C GLN A 145 -36.80 8.77 64.33
N LYS A 146 -36.04 8.35 65.35
CA LYS A 146 -35.75 7.00 65.86
C LYS A 146 -36.81 6.57 66.90
N ALA A 147 -37.22 5.30 66.94
CA ALA A 147 -37.68 4.68 68.19
C ALA A 147 -37.58 3.14 68.15
N VAL A 148 -36.71 2.62 69.02
CA VAL A 148 -36.59 1.21 69.40
C VAL A 148 -37.43 0.96 70.65
N ARG A 149 -38.25 -0.10 70.68
CA ARG A 149 -38.31 -1.02 71.84
C ARG A 149 -39.13 -2.28 71.59
N SER A 150 -38.51 -3.38 72.02
CA SER A 150 -38.99 -4.74 72.21
C SER A 150 -39.97 -4.90 73.39
N ARG A 151 -41.07 -5.63 73.20
CA ARG A 151 -41.48 -6.83 73.95
C ARG A 151 -42.69 -7.50 73.28
#